data_AF-D4MM73-F1
#
_entry.id   AF-D4MM73-F1
#
_cell.length_a   1.000
_cell.length_b   1.000
_cell.length_c   1.000
_cell.angle_alpha   90.00
_cell.angle_beta   90.00
_cell.angle_gamma   90.00
#
_symmetry.space_group_name_H-M   'P 1'
#
loop_
_entity.id
_entity.type
_entity.pdbx_description
1 polymer ?
#
loop_
_entity_poly.entity_id
_entity_poly.type
_entity_poly.pdbx_seq_one_letter_code
_entity_poly.pdbx_strand_id
1 'polypeptide(L)'
;MNEETSLMWQIACFCVCGALLGVLYEPLRILRLIIPHHSFITGVEDTVYLSLCGVVLFGLSMETGNGNFRLSYLLAAFVGGVVYFLTVGRLIKIIYSAVIKTVFKAVKLIGRKLLRPVIRCFVSIAHKLILPFVKLYENIDAKMKKHKADLKTSPEMLYNNINNHGRNEMSVGNRIEGKIGKIQ
;
A
#
# COMPACT_ATOMS: atom_id res chain seq x y z
N MET A 1 10.68 -57.67 10.58
CA MET A 1 11.09 -56.41 11.25
C MET A 1 11.76 -55.40 10.31
N ASN A 2 12.02 -55.74 9.04
CA ASN A 2 12.87 -54.93 8.15
C ASN A 2 12.07 -53.97 7.24
N GLU A 3 10.76 -54.21 7.06
CA GLU A 3 9.89 -53.40 6.20
C GLU A 3 9.44 -52.10 6.86
N GLU A 4 9.11 -52.14 8.15
CA GLU A 4 8.77 -50.92 8.92
C GLU A 4 9.98 -49.97 9.01
N THR A 5 11.18 -50.52 9.21
CA THR A 5 12.42 -49.73 9.29
C THR A 5 12.78 -49.09 7.95
N SER A 6 12.54 -49.79 6.82
CA SER A 6 12.77 -49.21 5.50
C SER A 6 11.78 -48.09 5.24
N LEU A 7 10.49 -48.26 5.53
CA LEU A 7 9.49 -47.20 5.37
C LEU A 7 9.81 -45.94 6.19
N MET A 8 10.24 -46.08 7.44
CA MET A 8 10.66 -44.95 8.28
C MET A 8 11.84 -44.19 7.67
N TRP A 9 12.85 -44.91 7.16
CA TRP A 9 14.01 -44.32 6.50
C TRP A 9 13.61 -43.52 5.25
N GLN A 10 12.73 -44.09 4.42
CA GLN A 10 12.26 -43.42 3.21
C GLN A 10 11.54 -42.11 3.56
N ILE A 11 10.59 -42.14 4.50
CA ILE A 11 9.85 -40.95 4.95
C ILE A 11 10.80 -39.88 5.51
N ALA A 12 11.85 -40.28 6.24
CA ALA A 12 12.87 -39.36 6.74
C ALA A 12 13.66 -38.70 5.61
N CYS A 13 14.10 -39.47 4.60
CA CYS A 13 14.77 -38.92 3.41
C CYS A 13 13.89 -37.91 2.67
N PHE A 14 12.60 -38.20 2.49
CA PHE A 14 11.65 -37.28 1.88
C PHE A 14 11.44 -36.00 2.71
N CYS A 15 11.39 -36.12 4.04
CA CYS A 15 11.29 -34.97 4.93
C CYS A 15 12.53 -34.06 4.83
N VAL A 16 13.73 -34.64 4.85
CA VAL A 16 14.98 -33.89 4.69
C VAL A 16 15.08 -33.25 3.31
N CYS A 17 14.68 -33.96 2.26
CA CYS A 17 14.65 -33.43 0.90
C CYS A 17 13.66 -32.26 0.78
N GLY A 18 12.46 -32.38 1.39
CA GLY A 18 11.49 -31.29 1.47
C GLY A 18 12.02 -30.06 2.21
N ALA A 19 12.77 -30.26 3.31
CA ALA A 19 13.44 -29.18 4.01
C ALA A 19 14.53 -28.51 3.14
N LEU A 20 15.32 -29.29 2.39
CA LEU A 20 16.35 -28.79 1.48
C LEU A 20 15.75 -27.99 0.30
N LEU A 21 14.62 -28.46 -0.24
CA LEU A 21 13.85 -27.71 -1.24
C LEU A 21 13.33 -26.39 -0.65
N GLY A 22 12.94 -26.39 0.62
CA GLY A 22 12.61 -25.17 1.37
C GLY A 22 13.76 -24.18 1.43
N VAL A 23 15.01 -24.64 1.58
CA VAL A 23 16.22 -23.79 1.50
C VAL A 23 16.39 -23.19 0.12
N LEU A 24 16.20 -23.98 -0.93
CA LEU A 24 16.28 -23.51 -2.32
C LEU A 24 15.23 -22.43 -2.64
N TYR A 25 14.14 -22.34 -1.88
CA TYR A 25 13.11 -21.32 -2.06
C TYR A 25 13.52 -19.94 -1.52
N GLU A 26 14.50 -19.87 -0.63
CA GLU A 26 14.97 -18.61 -0.05
C GLU A 26 15.55 -17.62 -1.05
N PRO A 27 16.45 -18.00 -2.00
CA PRO A 27 16.93 -17.07 -3.01
C PRO A 27 15.80 -16.49 -3.87
N LEU A 28 14.75 -17.26 -4.15
CA LEU A 28 13.57 -16.78 -4.90
C LEU A 28 12.80 -15.71 -4.09
N ARG A 29 12.69 -15.91 -2.78
CA ARG A 29 12.11 -14.91 -1.86
C ARG A 29 12.91 -13.61 -1.82
N ILE A 30 14.23 -13.70 -1.89
CA ILE A 30 15.16 -12.56 -1.90
C ILE A 30 15.07 -11.83 -3.25
N LEU A 31 14.97 -12.56 -4.35
CA LEU A 31 14.75 -12.02 -5.70
C LEU A 31 13.48 -11.15 -5.75
N ARG A 32 12.39 -11.64 -5.14
CA ARG A 32 11.11 -10.91 -4.99
C ARG A 32 11.22 -9.62 -4.16
N LEU A 33 12.18 -9.54 -3.22
CA LEU A 33 12.41 -8.34 -2.41
C LEU A 33 13.26 -7.30 -3.15
N ILE A 34 14.19 -7.75 -4.01
CA ILE A 34 15.14 -6.91 -4.73
C ILE A 34 14.56 -6.32 -6.01
N ILE A 35 13.65 -7.03 -6.70
CA ILE A 35 13.10 -6.61 -7.98
C ILE A 35 11.57 -6.44 -7.88
N PRO A 36 11.05 -5.25 -7.55
CA PRO A 36 9.64 -4.94 -7.75
C PRO A 36 9.37 -4.72 -9.25
N HIS A 37 9.32 -5.78 -10.05
CA HIS A 37 8.88 -5.71 -11.45
C HIS A 37 7.85 -6.80 -11.78
N HIS A 38 6.71 -6.34 -12.34
CA HIS A 38 5.67 -7.04 -13.10
C HIS A 38 5.33 -8.49 -12.68
N SER A 39 4.09 -8.71 -12.19
CA SER A 39 3.56 -10.00 -11.69
C SER A 39 3.83 -11.24 -12.55
N PHE A 40 4.13 -11.04 -13.84
CA PHE A 40 4.50 -12.12 -14.76
C PHE A 40 5.80 -12.84 -14.38
N ILE A 41 6.86 -12.13 -13.96
CA ILE A 41 8.14 -12.76 -13.62
C ILE A 41 7.99 -13.63 -12.38
N THR A 42 7.19 -13.17 -11.40
CA THR A 42 6.87 -13.94 -10.20
C THR A 42 6.14 -15.24 -10.54
N GLY A 43 5.22 -15.22 -11.51
CA GLY A 43 4.52 -16.42 -11.96
C GLY A 43 5.43 -17.43 -12.65
N VAL A 44 6.39 -16.97 -13.47
CA VAL A 44 7.37 -17.85 -14.12
C VAL A 44 8.28 -18.50 -13.09
N GLU A 45 8.77 -17.72 -12.13
CA GLU A 45 9.63 -18.22 -11.05
C GLU A 45 8.93 -19.28 -10.18
N ASP A 46 7.69 -19.03 -9.77
CA ASP A 46 6.89 -20.00 -9.00
C ASP A 46 6.62 -21.29 -9.82
N THR A 47 6.41 -21.17 -11.14
CA THR A 47 6.23 -22.32 -12.04
C THR A 47 7.50 -23.16 -12.18
N VAL A 48 8.66 -22.50 -12.33
CA VAL A 48 9.97 -23.18 -12.41
C VAL A 48 10.32 -23.86 -11.10
N TYR A 49 10.04 -23.22 -9.97
CA TYR A 49 10.28 -23.83 -8.66
C TYR A 49 9.36 -25.03 -8.42
N LEU A 50 8.07 -24.92 -8.79
CA LEU A 50 7.13 -26.02 -8.67
C LEU A 50 7.53 -27.21 -9.55
N SER A 51 7.98 -26.97 -10.78
CA SER A 51 8.46 -28.04 -11.67
C SER A 51 9.73 -28.69 -11.13
N LEU A 52 10.69 -27.92 -10.62
CA LEU A 52 11.90 -28.43 -9.97
C LEU A 52 11.55 -29.32 -8.76
N CYS A 53 10.65 -28.84 -7.89
CA CYS A 53 10.18 -29.58 -6.73
C CYS A 53 9.53 -30.92 -7.15
N GLY A 54 8.70 -30.89 -8.19
CA GLY A 54 8.10 -32.09 -8.77
C GLY A 54 9.14 -33.08 -9.30
N VAL A 55 10.12 -32.63 -10.08
CA VAL A 55 11.17 -33.49 -10.64
C VAL A 55 12.03 -34.11 -9.54
N VAL A 56 12.42 -33.32 -8.52
CA VAL A 56 13.25 -33.82 -7.41
C VAL A 56 12.49 -34.85 -6.57
N LEU A 57 11.23 -34.58 -6.21
CA LEU A 57 10.41 -35.52 -5.45
C LEU A 57 10.09 -36.78 -6.26
N PHE A 58 9.88 -36.64 -7.57
CA PHE A 58 9.67 -37.77 -8.47
C PHE A 58 10.93 -38.64 -8.58
N GLY A 59 12.11 -38.03 -8.81
CA GLY A 59 13.39 -38.74 -8.85
C GLY A 59 13.67 -39.50 -7.56
N LEU A 60 13.47 -38.84 -6.41
CA LEU A 60 13.62 -39.48 -5.10
C LEU A 60 12.65 -40.64 -4.91
N SER A 61 11.41 -40.52 -5.41
CA SER A 61 10.42 -41.60 -5.37
C SER A 61 10.77 -42.78 -6.26
N MET A 62 11.44 -42.55 -7.39
CA MET A 62 11.90 -43.61 -8.27
C MET A 62 13.05 -44.41 -7.65
N GLU A 63 14.02 -43.72 -7.03
CA GLU A 63 15.16 -44.38 -6.36
C GLU A 63 14.76 -45.10 -5.07
N THR A 64 13.86 -44.50 -4.30
CA THR A 64 13.57 -44.94 -2.93
C THR A 64 12.36 -45.88 -2.86
N GLY A 65 11.39 -45.71 -3.77
CA GLY A 65 10.06 -46.31 -3.67
C GLY A 65 9.81 -47.55 -4.53
N ASN A 66 10.80 -48.08 -5.26
CA ASN A 66 10.60 -49.19 -6.22
C ASN A 66 9.40 -48.96 -7.18
N GLY A 67 9.14 -47.71 -7.57
CA GLY A 67 8.02 -47.35 -8.46
C GLY A 67 6.65 -47.18 -7.78
N ASN A 68 6.53 -47.37 -6.46
CA ASN A 68 5.29 -47.10 -5.73
C ASN A 68 5.22 -45.65 -5.25
N PHE A 69 4.50 -44.82 -6.00
CA PHE A 69 4.27 -43.42 -5.64
C PHE A 69 3.22 -43.34 -4.51
N ARG A 70 3.66 -43.18 -3.25
CA ARG A 70 2.77 -43.05 -2.09
C ARG A 70 2.58 -41.59 -1.69
N LEU A 71 1.33 -41.24 -1.36
CA LEU A 71 0.95 -39.91 -0.85
C LEU A 71 1.70 -39.54 0.44
N SER A 72 2.11 -40.52 1.24
CA SER A 72 2.88 -40.33 2.47
C SER A 72 4.22 -39.62 2.23
N TYR A 73 4.88 -39.84 1.08
CA TYR A 73 6.14 -39.17 0.75
C TYR A 73 5.95 -37.68 0.45
N LEU A 74 4.87 -37.34 -0.26
CA LEU A 74 4.48 -35.95 -0.52
C LEU A 74 4.14 -35.21 0.78
N LEU A 75 3.38 -35.85 1.68
CA LEU A 75 3.09 -35.30 3.01
C LEU A 75 4.36 -35.09 3.83
N ALA A 76 5.29 -36.04 3.81
CA ALA A 76 6.56 -35.92 4.52
C ALA A 76 7.41 -34.76 3.99
N ALA A 77 7.52 -34.62 2.66
CA ALA A 77 8.23 -33.50 2.04
C ALA A 77 7.57 -32.15 2.35
N PHE A 78 6.24 -32.09 2.33
CA PHE A 78 5.49 -30.89 2.71
C PHE A 78 5.73 -30.50 4.17
N VAL A 79 5.68 -31.47 5.09
CA VAL A 79 5.98 -31.26 6.51
C VAL A 79 7.41 -30.76 6.69
N GLY A 80 8.40 -31.37 6.02
CA GLY A 80 9.80 -30.93 6.05
C GLY A 80 9.98 -29.48 5.58
N GLY A 81 9.34 -29.11 4.48
CA GLY A 81 9.35 -27.74 3.95
C GLY A 81 8.68 -26.73 4.90
N VAL A 82 7.54 -27.09 5.52
CA VAL A 82 6.84 -26.23 6.49
C VAL A 82 7.68 -26.00 7.75
N VAL A 83 8.28 -27.06 8.30
CA VAL A 83 9.17 -26.98 9.47
C VAL A 83 10.35 -26.05 9.19
N TYR A 84 10.93 -26.16 7.99
CA TYR A 84 12.00 -25.26 7.55
C TYR A 84 11.51 -23.80 7.44
N PHE A 85 10.37 -23.57 6.81
CA PHE A 85 9.83 -22.21 6.64
C PHE A 85 9.51 -21.54 7.98
N LEU A 86 9.02 -22.31 8.96
CA LEU A 86 8.71 -21.81 10.30
C LEU A 86 9.98 -21.46 11.11
N THR A 87 11.07 -22.20 10.91
CA THR A 87 12.33 -22.00 11.62
C THR A 87 13.18 -20.92 10.93
N VAL A 88 13.68 -21.23 9.74
CA VAL A 88 14.65 -20.40 9.02
C VAL A 88 13.98 -19.17 8.41
N GLY A 89 12.77 -19.33 7.87
CA GLY A 89 11.99 -18.22 7.31
C GLY A 89 11.63 -17.15 8.36
N ARG A 90 11.59 -17.49 9.65
CA ARG A 90 11.41 -16.54 10.76
C ARG A 90 12.71 -15.83 11.10
N LEU A 91 13.84 -16.54 11.20
CA LEU A 91 15.15 -15.95 11.43
C LEU A 91 15.49 -14.90 10.37
N ILE A 92 15.32 -15.26 9.11
CA ILE A 92 15.70 -14.40 7.99
C ILE A 92 14.81 -13.16 7.93
N LYS A 93 13.51 -13.29 8.19
CA LYS A 93 12.61 -12.13 8.30
C LYS A 93 13.06 -11.16 9.41
N ILE A 94 13.52 -11.68 10.55
CA ILE A 94 14.04 -10.85 11.65
C ILE A 94 15.27 -10.07 11.15
N ILE A 95 16.23 -10.76 10.53
CA ILE A 95 17.46 -10.15 10.00
C ILE A 95 17.12 -9.06 8.97
N TYR A 96 16.30 -9.37 7.97
CA TYR A 96 15.88 -8.39 6.96
C TYR A 96 15.19 -7.17 7.59
N SER A 97 14.26 -7.38 8.51
CA SER A 97 13.56 -6.28 9.17
C SER A 97 14.49 -5.41 10.02
N ALA A 98 15.52 -5.99 10.63
CA ALA A 98 16.53 -5.27 11.39
C ALA A 98 17.42 -4.43 10.47
N VAL A 99 17.87 -4.99 9.36
CA VAL A 99 18.67 -4.28 8.34
C VAL A 99 17.87 -3.11 7.76
N ILE A 100 16.63 -3.35 7.31
CA ILE A 100 15.77 -2.31 6.74
C ILE A 100 15.51 -1.19 7.77
N LYS A 101 15.19 -1.52 9.02
CA LYS A 101 15.01 -0.51 10.08
C LYS A 101 16.28 0.31 10.31
N THR A 102 17.45 -0.33 10.25
CA THR A 102 18.75 0.34 10.42
C THR A 102 19.01 1.32 9.29
N VAL A 103 18.81 0.88 8.04
CA VAL A 103 18.94 1.73 6.84
C VAL A 103 17.96 2.88 6.88
N PHE A 104 16.69 2.63 7.19
CA PHE A 104 15.67 3.68 7.25
C PHE A 104 15.96 4.71 8.36
N LYS A 105 16.48 4.24 9.51
CA LYS A 105 16.94 5.12 10.59
C LYS A 105 18.10 6.00 10.14
N ALA A 106 19.07 5.44 9.42
CA ALA A 106 20.21 6.18 8.88
C ALA A 106 19.75 7.23 7.84
N VAL A 107 18.91 6.84 6.89
CA VAL A 107 18.33 7.76 5.88
C VAL A 107 17.52 8.87 6.54
N LYS A 108 16.69 8.55 7.55
CA LYS A 108 15.92 9.56 8.30
C LYS A 108 16.83 10.50 9.12
N LEU A 109 17.97 10.02 9.60
CA LEU A 109 18.95 10.84 10.32
C LEU A 109 19.62 11.83 9.36
N ILE A 110 20.09 11.34 8.22
CA ILE A 110 20.72 12.13 7.16
C ILE A 110 19.72 13.14 6.60
N GLY A 111 18.51 12.68 6.26
CA GLY A 111 17.41 13.51 5.79
C GLY A 111 17.05 14.60 6.80
N ARG A 112 16.94 14.31 8.11
CA ARG A 112 16.69 15.36 9.12
C ARG A 112 17.84 16.35 9.24
N LYS A 113 19.08 15.88 9.13
CA LYS A 113 20.28 16.75 9.20
C LYS A 113 20.36 17.69 8.00
N LEU A 114 19.94 17.24 6.81
CA LEU A 114 19.95 18.01 5.58
C LEU A 114 18.68 18.87 5.39
N LEU A 115 17.50 18.36 5.74
CA LEU A 115 16.22 19.08 5.60
C LEU A 115 16.06 20.20 6.63
N ARG A 116 16.55 20.05 7.87
CA ARG A 116 16.45 21.12 8.88
C ARG A 116 17.06 22.47 8.44
N PRO A 117 18.32 22.52 7.95
CA PRO A 117 18.89 23.78 7.49
C PRO A 117 18.18 24.30 6.24
N VAL A 118 17.77 23.41 5.32
CA VAL A 118 17.06 23.78 4.09
C VAL A 118 15.70 24.41 4.38
N ILE A 119 14.88 23.80 5.25
CA ILE A 119 13.58 24.34 5.64
C ILE A 119 13.74 25.69 6.37
N ARG A 120 14.73 25.83 7.25
CA ARG A 120 15.00 27.09 7.96
C ARG A 120 15.43 28.21 6.99
N CYS A 121 16.26 27.89 5.98
CA CYS A 121 16.56 28.81 4.89
C CYS A 121 15.31 29.16 4.08
N PHE A 122 14.48 28.18 3.72
CA PHE A 122 13.28 28.40 2.93
C PHE A 122 12.25 29.27 3.65
N VAL A 123 12.04 29.05 4.94
CA VAL A 123 11.16 29.89 5.77
C VAL A 123 11.70 31.32 5.85
N SER A 124 13.02 31.50 5.98
CA SER A 124 13.64 32.83 6.02
C SER A 124 13.50 33.58 4.68
N ILE A 125 13.65 32.86 3.56
CA ILE A 125 13.46 33.41 2.20
C ILE A 125 11.99 33.72 1.95
N ALA A 126 11.07 32.81 2.31
CA ALA A 126 9.63 33.00 2.16
C ALA A 126 9.12 34.19 2.97
N HIS A 127 9.58 34.37 4.21
CA HIS A 127 9.20 35.53 5.02
C HIS A 127 9.71 36.85 4.40
N LYS A 128 10.93 36.84 3.83
CA LYS A 128 11.48 37.99 3.08
C LYS A 128 10.70 38.31 1.80
N LEU A 129 10.15 37.31 1.13
CA LEU A 129 9.37 37.47 -0.11
C LEU A 129 7.91 37.84 0.14
N ILE A 130 7.29 37.33 1.22
CA ILE A 130 5.90 37.62 1.58
C ILE A 130 5.70 39.08 1.99
N LEU A 131 6.66 39.69 2.69
CA LEU A 131 6.56 41.09 3.15
C LEU A 131 6.33 42.12 2.02
N PRO A 132 7.12 42.14 0.92
CA PRO A 132 6.85 43.03 -0.20
C PRO A 132 5.58 42.62 -0.97
N PHE A 133 5.24 41.34 -1.00
CA PHE A 133 4.03 40.83 -1.67
C PHE A 133 2.74 41.32 -0.99
N VAL A 134 2.71 41.34 0.33
CA VAL A 134 1.56 41.84 1.11
C VAL A 134 1.35 43.34 0.86
N LYS A 135 2.43 44.14 0.82
CA LYS A 135 2.34 45.57 0.46
C LYS A 135 1.87 45.81 -0.97
N LEU A 136 2.30 44.96 -1.91
CA LEU A 136 1.81 44.98 -3.29
C LEU A 136 0.32 44.65 -3.36
N TYR A 137 -0.13 43.64 -2.61
CA TYR A 137 -1.52 43.23 -2.54
C TYR A 137 -2.41 44.35 -1.99
N GLU A 138 -1.98 45.01 -0.91
CA GLU A 138 -2.71 46.13 -0.30
C GLU A 138 -2.84 47.32 -1.27
N ASN A 139 -1.78 47.64 -2.01
CA ASN A 139 -1.81 48.67 -3.06
C ASN A 139 -2.71 48.31 -4.24
N ILE A 140 -2.78 47.04 -4.63
CA ILE A 140 -3.65 46.56 -5.71
C ILE A 140 -5.12 46.56 -5.25
N ASP A 141 -5.43 46.12 -4.02
CA ASP A 141 -6.79 46.17 -3.47
C ASP A 141 -7.28 47.63 -3.36
N ALA A 142 -6.43 48.54 -2.89
CA ALA A 142 -6.73 49.97 -2.84
C ALA A 142 -7.01 50.56 -4.24
N LYS A 143 -6.24 50.16 -5.26
CA LYS A 143 -6.50 50.54 -6.66
C LYS A 143 -7.78 49.92 -7.21
N MET A 144 -8.06 48.65 -6.91
CA MET A 144 -9.28 47.96 -7.34
C MET A 144 -10.53 48.60 -6.73
N LYS A 145 -10.50 48.99 -5.45
CA LYS A 145 -11.62 49.71 -4.80
C LYS A 145 -11.87 51.09 -5.42
N LYS A 146 -10.81 51.83 -5.74
CA LYS A 146 -10.95 53.11 -6.46
C LYS A 146 -11.55 52.92 -7.86
N HIS A 147 -11.07 51.93 -8.62
CA HIS A 147 -11.66 51.62 -9.92
C HIS A 147 -13.12 51.15 -9.80
N LYS A 148 -13.46 50.30 -8.81
CA LYS A 148 -14.85 49.88 -8.56
C LYS A 148 -15.78 51.03 -8.17
N ALA A 149 -15.27 52.06 -7.49
CA ALA A 149 -16.04 53.25 -7.13
C ALA A 149 -16.25 54.19 -8.33
N ASP A 150 -15.31 54.21 -9.28
CA ASP A 150 -15.39 54.99 -10.52
C ASP A 150 -16.24 54.29 -11.59
N LEU A 151 -16.31 52.96 -11.56
CA LEU A 151 -17.26 52.17 -12.33
C LEU A 151 -18.68 52.43 -11.81
N LYS A 152 -19.49 53.10 -12.63
CA LYS A 152 -20.92 53.37 -12.38
C LYS A 152 -21.63 52.06 -12.03
N THR A 153 -21.99 51.89 -10.77
CA THR A 153 -22.74 50.73 -10.32
C THR A 153 -24.08 50.72 -11.05
N SER A 154 -24.34 49.65 -11.81
CA SER A 154 -25.68 49.44 -12.35
C SER A 154 -26.65 49.33 -11.16
N PRO A 155 -27.73 50.14 -11.10
CA PRO A 155 -28.72 50.00 -10.05
C PRO A 155 -29.26 48.58 -10.07
N GLU A 156 -29.46 48.02 -8.88
CA GLU A 156 -30.00 46.67 -8.71
C GLU A 156 -31.34 46.56 -9.47
N MET A 157 -31.38 45.71 -10.49
CA MET A 157 -32.56 45.57 -11.35
C MET A 157 -33.69 44.88 -10.57
N LEU A 158 -34.59 45.69 -10.01
CA LEU A 158 -35.74 45.24 -9.20
C LEU A 158 -36.72 44.30 -9.93
N TYR A 159 -36.69 44.25 -11.27
CA TYR A 159 -37.67 43.50 -12.05
C TYR A 159 -37.29 42.02 -12.30
N ASN A 160 -36.05 41.62 -12.01
CA ASN A 160 -35.61 40.22 -12.21
C ASN A 160 -34.89 39.67 -10.99
N ASN A 161 -35.49 39.83 -9.80
CA ASN A 161 -35.03 39.16 -8.59
C ASN A 161 -35.85 37.89 -8.37
N ILE A 162 -35.31 36.75 -8.81
CA ILE A 162 -35.89 35.40 -8.63
C ILE A 162 -36.19 35.11 -7.15
N ASN A 163 -35.43 35.73 -6.23
CA ASN A 163 -35.61 35.54 -4.79
C ASN A 163 -36.89 36.19 -4.25
N ASN A 164 -37.46 37.20 -4.93
CA ASN A 164 -38.72 37.82 -4.52
C ASN A 164 -39.96 37.02 -4.97
N HIS A 165 -39.88 36.29 -6.08
CA HIS A 165 -40.99 35.46 -6.54
C HIS A 165 -41.27 34.30 -5.57
N GLY A 166 -40.22 33.57 -5.17
CA GLY A 166 -40.34 32.49 -4.19
C GLY A 166 -40.77 32.96 -2.79
N ARG A 167 -40.43 34.20 -2.39
CA ARG A 167 -40.88 34.78 -1.11
C ARG A 167 -42.38 35.09 -1.10
N ASN A 168 -42.90 35.57 -2.22
CA ASN A 168 -44.33 35.88 -2.36
C ASN A 168 -45.17 34.61 -2.42
N GLU A 169 -44.71 33.55 -3.11
CA GLU A 169 -45.40 32.26 -3.12
C GLU A 169 -45.48 31.63 -1.73
N MET A 170 -44.38 31.66 -0.96
CA MET A 170 -44.33 31.14 0.41
C MET A 170 -45.22 31.96 1.38
N SER A 171 -45.30 33.28 1.19
CA SER A 171 -46.19 34.14 1.98
C SER A 171 -47.67 33.93 1.64
N VAL A 172 -48.02 33.63 0.39
CA VAL A 172 -49.40 33.34 -0.02
C VAL A 172 -49.82 31.97 0.48
N GLY A 173 -48.97 30.95 0.36
CA GLY A 173 -49.20 29.61 0.90
C GLY A 173 -49.51 29.61 2.41
N ASN A 174 -48.65 30.26 3.21
CA ASN A 174 -48.86 30.37 4.66
C ASN A 174 -50.15 31.12 5.04
N ARG A 175 -50.60 32.07 4.21
CA ARG A 175 -51.83 32.83 4.46
C ARG A 175 -53.09 32.02 4.17
N ILE A 176 -53.01 31.07 3.23
CA ILE A 176 -54.11 30.17 2.89
C ILE A 176 -54.23 29.08 3.96
N GLU A 177 -53.13 28.45 4.36
CA GLU A 177 -53.14 27.46 5.46
C GLU A 177 -53.66 28.05 6.78
N GLY A 178 -53.24 29.27 7.14
CA GLY A 178 -53.71 29.95 8.34
C GLY A 178 -55.20 30.33 8.33
N LYS A 179 -55.84 30.40 7.16
CA LYS A 179 -57.30 30.58 7.04
C LYS A 179 -58.05 29.26 7.10
N ILE A 180 -57.51 28.18 6.55
CA ILE A 180 -58.14 26.86 6.57
C ILE A 180 -58.18 26.31 8.00
N GLY A 181 -57.10 26.50 8.79
CA GLY A 181 -57.05 26.09 10.19
C GLY A 181 -57.93 26.90 11.17
N LYS A 182 -58.62 27.95 10.71
CA LYS A 182 -59.60 28.72 11.51
C LYS A 182 -61.06 28.36 11.20
N ILE A 183 -61.30 27.50 10.23
CA ILE A 183 -62.65 27.14 9.76
C ILE A 183 -63.03 25.70 10.19
N GLN A 184 -62.07 24.90 10.67
CA GLN A 184 -62.32 23.68 11.45
C GLN A 184 -62.41 23.99 12.94
#